data_AF-A0A0N4W0C4-F1
#
_entry.id   AF-A0A0N4W0C4-F1
#
_cell.length_a   1.000
_cell.length_b   1.000
_cell.length_c   1.000
_cell.angle_alpha   90.00
_cell.angle_beta   90.00
_cell.angle_gamma   90.00
#
_symmetry.space_group_name_H-M   'P 1'
#
loop_
_entity.id
_entity.type
_entity.pdbx_description
1 polymer ?
#
loop_
_entity_poly.entity_id
_entity_poly.type
_entity_poly.pdbx_seq_one_letter_code
_entity_poly.pdbx_strand_id
1 'polypeptide(L)'
;MSFAKWFSRYKKVFSEGAKQLQENNKVKLLCEKLDSVTFDKFQRHILPKDVSQIGFDETVEVLKQLFVHKISLFTTRYQCLKLEKSDVEDYLTYTGRVNEFCEKAKIHELDSDGIKCLLWIFGLKSQQEAEIRQ
;
A
#
# COMPACT_ATOMS: atom_id res chain seq x y z
N MET A 1 0.17 6.88 6.48
CA MET A 1 1.09 6.58 5.35
C MET A 1 1.38 5.07 5.39
N SER A 2 1.25 4.32 4.29
CA SER A 2 1.53 2.88 4.31
C SER A 2 3.03 2.61 4.43
N PHE A 3 3.42 1.47 5.01
CA PHE A 3 4.83 1.07 5.12
C PHE A 3 5.54 1.08 3.75
N ALA A 4 4.88 0.60 2.69
CA ALA A 4 5.44 0.61 1.34
C ALA A 4 5.77 2.02 0.82
N LYS A 5 4.88 3.00 1.05
CA LYS A 5 5.14 4.41 0.67
C LYS A 5 6.28 5.00 1.48
N TRP A 6 6.30 4.75 2.78
CA TRP A 6 7.37 5.20 3.67
C TRP A 6 8.72 4.61 3.25
N PHE A 7 8.78 3.29 3.04
CA PHE A 7 10.00 2.61 2.64
C PHE A 7 10.50 3.10 1.28
N SER A 8 9.62 3.32 0.30
CA SER A 8 10.00 3.89 -1.01
C SER A 8 10.69 5.25 -0.85
N ARG A 9 10.16 6.13 0.02
CA ARG A 9 10.75 7.44 0.31
C ARG A 9 12.13 7.34 0.95
N TYR A 10 12.32 6.40 1.89
CA TYR A 10 13.56 6.29 2.67
C TYR A 10 14.51 5.19 2.17
N LYS A 11 14.20 4.49 1.08
CA LYS A 11 15.00 3.37 0.55
C LYS A 11 16.47 3.74 0.40
N LYS A 12 16.75 4.93 -0.14
CA LYS A 12 18.12 5.44 -0.34
C LYS A 12 18.88 5.66 0.96
N VAL A 13 18.19 6.01 2.04
CA VAL A 13 18.82 6.12 3.37
C VAL A 13 19.43 4.79 3.77
N PHE A 14 18.74 3.68 3.50
CA PHE A 14 19.24 2.35 3.83
C PHE A 14 20.26 1.81 2.82
N SER A 15 20.04 2.02 1.52
CA SER A 15 20.93 1.48 0.48
C SER A 15 22.22 2.26 0.28
N GLU A 16 22.20 3.58 0.48
CA GLU A 16 23.35 4.46 0.28
C GLU A 16 23.86 5.00 1.63
N GLY A 17 22.98 5.61 2.43
CA GLY A 17 23.35 6.25 3.69
C GLY A 17 23.82 5.28 4.79
N ALA A 18 23.21 4.10 4.86
CA ALA A 18 23.53 3.05 5.81
C ALA A 18 24.33 1.89 5.19
N LYS A 19 24.98 2.12 4.04
CA LYS A 19 25.67 1.06 3.29
C LYS A 19 26.74 0.34 4.10
N GLN A 20 27.43 1.07 4.98
CA GLN A 20 28.49 0.55 5.85
C GLN A 20 27.96 -0.11 7.14
N LEU A 21 26.66 0.01 7.44
CA LEU A 21 26.09 -0.67 8.61
C LEU A 21 25.98 -2.16 8.35
N GLN A 22 26.27 -2.94 9.38
CA GLN A 22 25.92 -4.36 9.41
C GLN A 22 24.41 -4.55 9.29
N GLU A 23 23.99 -5.67 8.72
CA GLU A 23 22.58 -5.98 8.45
C GLU A 23 21.70 -5.86 9.71
N ASN A 24 22.16 -6.39 10.84
CA ASN A 24 21.46 -6.29 12.14
C ASN A 24 21.21 -4.82 12.56
N ASN A 25 22.15 -3.92 12.30
CA ASN A 25 22.03 -2.50 12.63
C ASN A 25 21.08 -1.79 11.68
N LYS A 26 21.03 -2.18 10.40
CA LYS A 26 20.01 -1.67 9.46
C LYS A 26 18.60 -2.09 9.88
N VAL A 27 18.43 -3.35 10.33
CA VAL A 27 17.15 -3.86 10.84
C VAL A 27 16.72 -3.08 12.08
N LYS A 28 17.63 -2.88 13.05
CA LYS A 28 17.36 -2.07 14.25
C LYS A 28 16.96 -0.63 13.89
N LEU A 29 17.72 0.02 13.01
CA LEU A 29 17.43 1.38 12.55
C LEU A 29 16.05 1.49 11.87
N LEU A 30 15.66 0.47 11.12
CA LEU A 30 14.33 0.41 10.52
C LEU A 30 13.25 0.22 11.58
N CYS A 31 13.47 -0.66 12.56
CA CYS A 31 12.53 -0.91 13.65
C CYS A 31 12.31 0.32 14.54
N GLU A 32 13.31 1.18 14.72
CA GLU A 32 13.18 2.46 15.44
C GLU A 32 12.17 3.43 14.79
N LYS A 33 11.83 3.22 13.52
CA LYS A 33 10.86 4.05 12.78
C LYS A 33 9.44 3.48 12.81
N LEU A 34 9.26 2.29 13.38
CA LEU A 34 7.96 1.67 13.56
C LEU A 34 7.34 2.19 14.86
N ASP A 35 6.04 2.45 14.85
CA ASP A 35 5.31 2.65 16.10
C ASP A 35 5.21 1.32 16.88
N SER A 36 4.89 1.41 18.18
CA SER A 36 4.84 0.26 19.07
C SER A 36 3.89 -0.84 18.58
N VAL A 37 2.73 -0.49 18.02
CA VAL A 37 1.73 -1.45 17.54
C VAL A 37 2.25 -2.20 16.31
N THR A 38 2.89 -1.47 15.40
CA THR A 38 3.51 -2.02 14.18
C THR A 38 4.68 -2.94 14.54
N PHE A 39 5.54 -2.53 15.46
CA PHE A 39 6.69 -3.31 15.91
C PHE A 39 6.26 -4.60 16.63
N ASP A 40 5.28 -4.53 17.53
CA ASP A 40 4.72 -5.69 18.23
C ASP A 40 4.20 -6.77 17.26
N LYS A 41 3.47 -6.35 16.23
CA LYS A 41 2.96 -7.26 15.19
C LYS A 41 4.09 -7.90 14.39
N PHE A 42 5.11 -7.11 14.05
CA PHE A 42 6.30 -7.61 13.37
C PHE A 42 7.02 -8.67 14.22
N GLN A 43 7.30 -8.39 15.50
CA GLN A 43 7.96 -9.34 16.40
C GLN A 43 7.21 -10.66 16.52
N ARG A 44 5.88 -10.61 16.67
CA ARG A 44 5.05 -11.83 16.72
C ARG A 44 5.12 -12.63 15.41
N HIS A 45 5.26 -11.97 14.27
CA HIS A 45 5.24 -12.63 12.96
C HIS A 45 6.57 -13.32 12.61
N ILE A 46 7.71 -12.81 13.11
CA ILE A 46 9.02 -13.38 12.80
C ILE A 46 9.40 -14.57 13.68
N LEU A 47 8.59 -14.90 14.70
CA LEU A 47 8.82 -16.06 15.56
C LEU A 47 8.96 -17.35 14.72
N PRO A 48 9.90 -18.25 15.09
CA PRO A 48 10.71 -18.24 16.31
C PRO A 48 11.99 -17.40 16.24
N LYS A 49 12.24 -16.66 15.13
CA LYS A 49 13.42 -15.78 15.01
C LYS A 49 13.22 -14.50 15.85
N ASP A 50 14.32 -13.93 16.31
CA ASP A 50 14.39 -12.59 16.87
C ASP A 50 14.73 -11.54 15.79
N VAL A 51 14.46 -10.25 16.08
CA VAL A 51 14.80 -9.10 15.23
C VAL A 51 16.29 -9.05 14.89
N SER A 52 17.16 -9.55 15.76
CA SER A 52 18.60 -9.65 15.50
C SER A 52 19.01 -10.78 14.54
N GLN A 53 18.11 -11.72 14.25
CA GLN A 53 18.36 -12.93 13.46
C GLN A 53 17.76 -12.89 12.04
N ILE A 54 16.98 -11.85 11.73
CA ILE A 54 16.36 -11.64 10.42
C ILE A 54 17.19 -10.62 9.61
N GLY A 55 17.34 -10.85 8.30
CA GLY A 55 18.05 -9.93 7.40
C GLY A 55 17.25 -8.67 7.10
N PHE A 56 17.90 -7.63 6.54
CA PHE A 56 17.22 -6.38 6.21
C PHE A 56 16.16 -6.56 5.11
N ASP A 57 16.50 -7.22 4.01
CA ASP A 57 15.56 -7.43 2.91
C ASP A 57 14.37 -8.32 3.34
N GLU A 58 14.63 -9.37 4.13
CA GLU A 58 13.57 -10.22 4.71
C GLU A 58 12.65 -9.40 5.63
N THR A 59 13.21 -8.52 6.47
CA THR A 59 12.45 -7.60 7.33
C THR A 59 11.54 -6.68 6.52
N VAL A 60 12.06 -6.08 5.45
CA VAL A 60 11.31 -5.18 4.58
C VAL A 60 10.14 -5.91 3.91
N GLU A 61 10.35 -7.14 3.44
CA GLU A 61 9.29 -7.93 2.83
C GLU A 61 8.21 -8.34 3.84
N VAL A 62 8.60 -8.79 5.04
CA VAL A 62 7.63 -9.10 6.11
C VAL A 62 6.78 -7.87 6.45
N LEU A 63 7.41 -6.70 6.62
CA LEU A 63 6.69 -5.47 6.94
C LEU A 63 5.79 -5.00 5.78
N LYS A 64 6.20 -5.19 4.52
CA LYS A 64 5.28 -4.99 3.39
C LYS A 64 4.10 -5.94 3.50
N GLN A 65 4.31 -7.22 3.72
CA GLN A 65 3.21 -8.19 3.78
C GLN A 65 2.23 -7.93 4.93
N LEU A 66 2.73 -7.59 6.12
CA LEU A 66 1.92 -7.31 7.30
C LEU A 66 1.07 -6.05 7.17
N PHE A 67 1.58 -5.03 6.48
CA PHE A 67 0.97 -3.69 6.46
C PHE A 67 0.50 -3.25 5.07
N VAL A 68 0.59 -4.11 4.05
CA VAL A 68 -0.13 -3.96 2.80
C VAL A 68 -1.59 -4.28 3.07
N HIS A 69 -2.45 -3.27 2.86
CA HIS A 69 -3.88 -3.53 2.75
C HIS A 69 -4.10 -4.39 1.50
N LYS A 70 -4.49 -5.66 1.68
CA LYS A 70 -4.91 -6.53 0.57
C LYS A 70 -6.30 -6.08 0.09
N ILE A 71 -6.34 -4.97 -0.63
CA ILE A 71 -7.52 -4.57 -1.40
C ILE A 71 -7.46 -5.37 -2.70
N SER A 72 -8.57 -6.01 -3.08
CA SER A 72 -8.61 -6.73 -4.36
C SER A 72 -8.40 -5.75 -5.52
N LEU A 73 -7.89 -6.25 -6.66
CA LEU A 73 -7.74 -5.41 -7.85
C LEU A 73 -9.11 -4.87 -8.32
N PHE A 74 -10.17 -5.67 -8.17
CA PHE A 74 -11.53 -5.25 -8.45
C PHE A 74 -11.97 -4.08 -7.55
N THR A 75 -11.83 -4.22 -6.23
CA THR A 75 -12.19 -3.16 -5.28
C THR A 75 -11.37 -1.89 -5.53
N THR A 76 -10.08 -2.03 -5.91
CA THR A 76 -9.21 -0.89 -6.26
C THR A 76 -9.70 -0.17 -7.52
N ARG A 77 -10.08 -0.90 -8.57
CA ARG A 77 -10.68 -0.36 -9.80
C ARG A 77 -12.01 0.32 -9.54
N TYR A 78 -12.86 -0.31 -8.74
CA TYR A 78 -14.15 0.24 -8.35
C TYR A 78 -14.01 1.54 -7.54
N GLN A 79 -13.05 1.60 -6.62
CA GLN A 79 -12.73 2.84 -5.88
C GLN A 79 -12.19 3.95 -6.79
N CYS A 80 -11.48 3.61 -7.87
CA CYS A 80 -11.02 4.59 -8.86
C CYS A 80 -12.19 5.33 -9.53
N LEU A 81 -13.32 4.64 -9.79
CA LEU A 81 -14.53 5.27 -10.34
C LEU A 81 -15.25 6.17 -9.34
N LYS A 82 -14.99 6.01 -8.05
CA LYS A 82 -15.54 6.85 -6.96
C LYS A 82 -14.71 8.10 -6.68
N LEU A 83 -13.63 8.34 -7.44
CA LEU A 83 -12.81 9.52 -7.23
C LEU A 83 -13.58 10.78 -7.58
N GLU A 84 -13.73 11.63 -6.56
CA GLU A 84 -14.32 12.95 -6.68
C GLU A 84 -13.34 13.96 -6.06
N LYS A 85 -13.19 15.12 -6.72
CA LYS A 85 -12.40 16.23 -6.19
C LYS A 85 -13.14 16.82 -4.98
N SER A 86 -12.44 17.03 -3.86
CA SER A 86 -13.03 17.75 -2.72
C SER A 86 -13.01 19.26 -2.91
N ASP A 87 -13.87 19.99 -2.21
CA ASP A 87 -13.97 21.45 -2.32
C ASP A 87 -12.68 22.18 -1.95
N VAL A 88 -11.92 21.63 -0.99
CA VAL A 88 -10.67 22.21 -0.47
C VAL A 88 -9.41 21.76 -1.21
N GLU A 89 -9.52 20.80 -2.13
CA GLU A 89 -8.40 20.26 -2.91
C GLU A 89 -8.16 21.11 -4.16
N ASP A 90 -6.90 21.43 -4.49
CA ASP A 90 -6.57 22.09 -5.75
C ASP A 90 -6.50 21.09 -6.92
N TYR A 91 -6.52 21.59 -8.17
CA TYR A 91 -6.52 20.73 -9.36
C TYR A 91 -5.24 19.91 -9.53
N LEU A 92 -4.08 20.44 -9.12
CA LEU A 92 -2.81 19.73 -9.28
C LEU A 92 -2.75 18.55 -8.32
N THR A 93 -3.14 18.76 -7.06
CA THR A 93 -3.28 17.70 -6.05
C THR A 93 -4.28 16.64 -6.51
N TYR A 94 -5.45 17.05 -7.00
CA TYR A 94 -6.45 16.13 -7.53
C TYR A 94 -5.94 15.33 -8.73
N THR A 95 -5.26 15.97 -9.69
CA THR A 95 -4.65 15.31 -10.85
C THR A 95 -3.63 14.26 -10.43
N GLY A 96 -2.78 14.58 -9.44
CA GLY A 96 -1.83 13.63 -8.87
C GLY A 96 -2.52 12.43 -8.22
N ARG A 97 -3.64 12.66 -7.51
CA ARG A 97 -4.44 11.60 -6.89
C ARG A 97 -5.11 10.71 -7.93
N VAL A 98 -5.69 11.28 -8.98
CA VAL A 98 -6.26 10.52 -10.11
C VAL A 98 -5.20 9.62 -10.73
N ASN A 99 -4.02 10.16 -11.05
CA ASN A 99 -2.92 9.38 -11.62
C ASN A 99 -2.48 8.23 -10.69
N GLU A 100 -2.29 8.51 -9.40
CA GLU A 100 -1.91 7.48 -8.41
C GLU A 100 -2.92 6.33 -8.35
N PHE A 101 -4.22 6.63 -8.37
CA PHE A 101 -5.26 5.61 -8.33
C PHE A 101 -5.37 4.82 -9.63
N CYS A 102 -5.26 5.47 -10.79
CA CYS A 102 -5.29 4.79 -12.09
C CYS A 102 -4.15 3.75 -12.21
N GLU A 103 -2.95 4.10 -11.76
CA GLU A 103 -1.80 3.18 -11.75
C GLU A 103 -2.02 2.00 -10.80
N LYS A 104 -2.51 2.25 -9.57
CA LYS A 104 -2.84 1.18 -8.62
C LYS A 104 -3.95 0.25 -9.09
N ALA A 105 -4.97 0.82 -9.74
CA ALA A 105 -6.10 0.09 -10.31
C ALA A 105 -5.74 -0.63 -11.62
N LYS A 106 -4.55 -0.38 -12.18
CA LYS A 106 -4.12 -0.91 -13.48
C LYS A 106 -5.20 -0.67 -14.54
N ILE A 107 -5.68 0.58 -14.62
CA ILE A 107 -6.76 0.96 -15.54
C ILE A 107 -6.36 0.69 -17.00
N HIS A 108 -5.07 0.84 -17.33
CA HIS A 108 -4.54 0.56 -18.66
C HIS A 108 -4.62 -0.93 -19.06
N GLU A 109 -4.84 -1.85 -18.11
CA GLU A 109 -5.04 -3.29 -18.40
C GLU A 109 -6.51 -3.64 -18.66
N LEU A 110 -7.46 -2.69 -18.54
CA LEU A 110 -8.87 -2.94 -18.80
C LEU A 110 -9.18 -2.88 -20.30
N ASP A 111 -9.84 -3.91 -20.79
CA ASP A 111 -10.49 -3.88 -22.10
C ASP A 111 -11.89 -3.28 -22.02
N SER A 112 -12.57 -3.22 -23.18
CA SER A 112 -13.92 -2.64 -23.27
C SER A 112 -14.92 -3.35 -22.34
N ASP A 113 -14.84 -4.67 -22.23
CA ASP A 113 -15.78 -5.44 -21.42
C ASP A 113 -15.51 -5.28 -19.92
N GLY A 114 -14.24 -5.23 -19.51
CA GLY A 114 -13.83 -4.87 -18.16
C GLY A 114 -14.37 -3.49 -17.74
N ILE A 115 -14.31 -2.50 -18.63
CA ILE A 115 -14.88 -1.16 -18.37
C ILE A 115 -16.41 -1.24 -18.25
N LYS A 116 -17.11 -1.94 -19.16
CA LYS A 116 -18.57 -2.10 -19.10
C LYS A 116 -19.01 -2.74 -17.79
N CYS A 117 -18.32 -3.79 -17.33
CA CYS A 117 -18.61 -4.44 -16.05
C CYS A 117 -18.47 -3.47 -14.88
N LEU A 118 -17.38 -2.69 -14.84
CA LEU A 118 -17.17 -1.70 -13.77
C LEU A 118 -18.23 -0.59 -13.78
N LEU A 119 -18.60 -0.09 -14.96
CA LEU A 119 -19.66 0.92 -15.10
C LEU A 119 -21.03 0.38 -14.66
N TRP A 120 -21.36 -0.86 -15.03
CA TRP A 120 -22.60 -1.51 -14.62
C TRP A 120 -22.70 -1.62 -13.10
N ILE A 121 -21.64 -2.13 -12.44
CA ILE A 121 -21.60 -2.24 -10.97
C ILE A 121 -21.59 -0.86 -10.30
N PHE A 122 -20.90 0.13 -10.88
CA PHE A 122 -20.89 1.50 -10.37
C PHE A 122 -22.27 2.17 -10.43
N GLY A 123 -23.09 1.80 -11.42
CA GLY A 123 -24.47 2.26 -11.55
C GLY A 123 -25.41 1.74 -10.45
N LEU A 124 -25.07 0.65 -9.77
CA LEU A 124 -25.89 0.07 -8.69
C LEU A 124 -25.77 0.92 -7.42
N LYS A 125 -26.80 1.71 -7.09
CA LYS A 125 -26.81 2.63 -5.94
C LYS A 125 -27.66 2.15 -4.76
N SER A 126 -28.53 1.16 -4.94
CA SER A 126 -29.42 0.69 -3.88
C SER A 126 -28.66 -0.06 -2.79
N GLN A 127 -29.10 0.02 -1.54
CA GLN A 127 -28.58 -0.82 -0.45
C GLN A 127 -28.84 -2.32 -0.70
N GLN A 128 -29.89 -2.66 -1.44
CA GLN A 128 -30.20 -4.04 -1.81
C GLN A 128 -29.12 -4.69 -2.68
N GLU A 129 -28.28 -3.88 -3.35
CA GLU A 129 -27.22 -4.34 -4.26
C GLU A 129 -25.83 -4.23 -3.61
N ALA A 130 -25.74 -4.01 -2.29
CA ALA A 130 -24.49 -3.77 -1.60
C ALA A 130 -23.49 -4.91 -1.71
N GLU A 131 -23.97 -6.15 -1.72
CA GLU A 131 -23.13 -7.35 -1.83
C GLU A 131 -22.44 -7.45 -3.21
N ILE A 132 -23.08 -6.98 -4.28
CA ILE A 132 -22.51 -6.99 -5.63
C ILE A 132 -21.33 -6.00 -5.76
N ARG A 133 -21.23 -5.02 -4.84
CA ARG A 133 -20.18 -3.99 -4.84
C ARG A 133 -18.95 -4.33 -3.98
N GLN A 134 -18.97 -5.43 -3.22
CA GLN A 134 -17.88 -5.82 -2.29
C GLN A 134 -16.82 -6.69 -3.00
#